data_AF-A0A962LCB1-F1
#
_entry.id   AF-A0A962LCB1-F1
#
_cell.length_a   1.000
_cell.length_b   1.000
_cell.length_c   1.000
_cell.angle_alpha   90.00
_cell.angle_beta   90.00
_cell.angle_gamma   90.00
#
_symmetry.space_group_name_H-M   'P 1'
#
loop_
_entity.id
_entity.type
_entity.pdbx_description
1 polymer ?
#
loop_
_entity_poly.entity_id
_entity_poly.type
_entity_poly.pdbx_seq_one_letter_code
_entity_poly.pdbx_strand_id
1 'polypeptide(L)'
;MTGREESHLVALPSGHRLQAQAAAAFQALQDDARSAGFDLAIASSFRSYSRQLAIWNGKARGERKVHDDAGREVLVSALPGPQRLRAILRYSAIPGTSRHHWGTDLDVYDAAALPADYRLELSPAEVAPGGLFDSLHRWLDERMAAGESCGFYRPYALDRGGVAPERWHLSYAPLSVACASRVTARLLMDCWGDCPAGEEPVLLAEEIRAFLPQLMANYLAVGVDWCPAPARFA
;
A
#
# COMPACT_ATOMS: atom_id res chain seq x y z
N MET A 1 6.59 -1.20 13.10
CA MET A 1 5.90 -0.18 12.27
C MET A 1 6.65 0.18 11.00
N THR A 2 7.98 0.27 11.02
CA THR A 2 8.81 0.67 9.87
C THR A 2 9.18 -0.48 8.93
N GLY A 3 8.73 -1.70 9.22
CA GLY A 3 9.02 -2.90 8.41
C GLY A 3 10.34 -3.59 8.74
N ARG A 4 11.01 -3.17 9.82
CA ARG A 4 12.24 -3.80 10.33
C ARG A 4 12.00 -5.04 11.19
N GLU A 5 10.76 -5.24 11.62
CA GLU A 5 10.32 -6.37 12.42
C GLU A 5 9.17 -7.08 11.72
N GLU A 6 9.13 -8.40 11.85
CA GLU A 6 8.10 -9.25 11.26
C GLU A 6 7.56 -10.33 12.22
N SER A 7 7.98 -10.32 13.49
CA SER A 7 7.59 -11.31 14.51
C SER A 7 6.09 -11.30 14.83
N HIS A 8 5.39 -10.22 14.52
CA HIS A 8 3.95 -10.06 14.71
C HIS A 8 3.10 -10.60 13.56
N LEU A 9 3.73 -11.19 12.54
CA LEU A 9 3.05 -11.68 11.34
C LEU A 9 2.83 -13.19 11.37
N VAL A 10 1.78 -13.62 10.67
CA VAL A 10 1.53 -15.01 10.31
C VAL A 10 1.70 -15.19 8.80
N ALA A 11 2.16 -16.36 8.40
CA ALA A 11 2.23 -16.74 6.99
C ALA A 11 0.90 -17.36 6.53
N LEU A 12 0.40 -16.94 5.38
CA LEU A 12 -0.73 -17.53 4.69
C LEU A 12 -0.24 -18.66 3.77
N PRO A 13 -1.12 -19.60 3.35
CA PRO A 13 -0.76 -20.67 2.42
C PRO A 13 -0.18 -20.16 1.08
N SER A 14 -0.57 -18.95 0.67
CA SER A 14 -0.04 -18.28 -0.53
C SER A 14 1.39 -17.74 -0.38
N GLY A 15 2.02 -17.88 0.79
CA GLY A 15 3.34 -17.33 1.12
C GLY A 15 3.32 -15.85 1.53
N HIS A 16 2.18 -15.18 1.40
CA HIS A 16 1.97 -13.82 1.90
C HIS A 16 1.96 -13.78 3.42
N ARG A 17 2.34 -12.64 3.99
CA ARG A 17 2.34 -12.41 5.44
C ARG A 17 1.46 -11.24 5.83
N LEU A 18 0.69 -11.40 6.90
CA LEU A 18 -0.22 -10.42 7.49
C LEU A 18 -0.23 -10.56 9.02
N GLN A 19 -0.78 -9.60 9.74
CA GLN A 19 -1.13 -9.81 11.15
C GLN A 19 -2.29 -10.81 11.25
N ALA A 20 -2.32 -11.60 12.33
CA ALA A 20 -3.29 -12.69 12.49
C ALA A 20 -4.76 -12.27 12.30
N GLN A 21 -5.16 -11.11 12.86
CA GLN A 21 -6.53 -10.61 12.70
C GLN A 21 -6.83 -10.19 11.25
N ALA A 22 -5.88 -9.52 10.58
CA ALA A 22 -6.02 -9.15 9.17
C ALA A 22 -6.05 -10.39 8.27
N ALA A 23 -5.28 -11.43 8.58
CA ALA A 23 -5.28 -12.70 7.86
C ALA A 23 -6.64 -13.41 7.97
N ALA A 24 -7.21 -13.49 9.19
CA ALA A 24 -8.53 -14.09 9.41
C ALA A 24 -9.64 -13.31 8.70
N ALA A 25 -9.60 -11.97 8.77
CA ALA A 25 -10.55 -11.12 8.07
C ALA A 25 -10.43 -11.27 6.55
N PHE A 26 -9.20 -11.38 6.02
CA PHE A 26 -8.98 -11.55 4.60
C PHE A 26 -9.50 -12.90 4.10
N GLN A 27 -9.30 -13.98 4.87
CA GLN A 27 -9.87 -15.28 4.56
C GLN A 27 -11.40 -15.24 4.45
N ALA A 28 -12.08 -14.55 5.39
CA ALA A 28 -13.53 -14.36 5.32
C ALA A 28 -13.95 -13.58 4.06
N LEU A 29 -13.22 -12.51 3.72
CA LEU A 29 -13.49 -11.74 2.50
C LEU A 29 -13.24 -12.56 1.22
N GLN A 30 -12.24 -13.45 1.22
CA GLN A 30 -12.01 -14.39 0.11
C GLN A 30 -13.15 -15.40 -0.04
N ASP A 31 -13.74 -15.85 1.07
CA ASP A 31 -14.88 -16.77 1.03
C ASP A 31 -16.13 -16.08 0.48
N ASP A 32 -16.39 -14.85 0.89
CA ASP A 32 -17.46 -14.01 0.33
C ASP A 32 -17.24 -13.75 -1.18
N ALA A 33 -16.00 -13.44 -1.58
CA ALA A 33 -15.64 -13.20 -2.97
C ALA A 33 -15.88 -14.45 -3.82
N ARG A 34 -15.53 -15.63 -3.31
CA ARG A 34 -15.76 -16.92 -3.98
C ARG A 34 -17.25 -17.19 -4.16
N SER A 35 -18.07 -16.90 -3.15
CA SER A 35 -19.53 -17.00 -3.27
C SER A 35 -20.11 -16.02 -4.30
N ALA A 36 -19.46 -14.89 -4.53
CA ALA A 36 -19.82 -13.93 -5.58
C ALA A 36 -19.21 -14.26 -6.96
N GLY A 37 -18.40 -15.33 -7.08
CA GLY A 37 -17.82 -15.79 -8.34
C GLY A 37 -16.44 -15.21 -8.68
N PHE A 38 -15.75 -14.58 -7.72
CA PHE A 38 -14.39 -14.05 -7.88
C PHE A 38 -13.34 -14.96 -7.24
N ASP A 39 -12.11 -14.94 -7.77
CA ASP A 39 -10.94 -15.52 -7.10
C ASP A 39 -10.06 -14.40 -6.52
N LEU A 40 -10.48 -13.87 -5.37
CA LEU A 40 -9.78 -12.77 -4.70
C LEU A 40 -8.40 -13.23 -4.20
N ALA A 41 -7.35 -12.76 -4.86
CA ALA A 41 -5.97 -13.11 -4.58
C ALA A 41 -5.15 -11.91 -4.08
N ILE A 42 -4.05 -12.19 -3.37
CA ILE A 42 -3.10 -11.17 -2.92
C ILE A 42 -2.00 -11.04 -3.98
N ALA A 43 -1.79 -9.84 -4.49
CA ALA A 43 -0.65 -9.49 -5.32
C ALA A 43 0.57 -9.11 -4.46
N SER A 44 0.32 -8.41 -3.36
CA SER A 44 1.36 -7.87 -2.48
C SER A 44 0.81 -7.69 -1.06
N SER A 45 1.59 -8.01 -0.02
CA SER A 45 1.19 -7.83 1.38
C SER A 45 2.36 -7.28 2.21
N PHE A 46 2.70 -7.85 3.38
CA PHE A 46 3.81 -7.36 4.17
C PHE A 46 5.08 -7.19 3.34
N ARG A 47 5.70 -6.04 3.52
CA ARG A 47 6.94 -5.66 2.86
C ARG A 47 7.92 -5.20 3.92
N SER A 48 9.10 -5.82 3.96
CA SER A 48 10.14 -5.39 4.89
C SER A 48 10.68 -4.01 4.52
N TYR A 49 11.35 -3.36 5.46
CA TYR A 49 12.07 -2.10 5.24
C TYR A 49 13.04 -2.24 4.07
N SER A 50 13.92 -3.26 4.11
CA SER A 50 14.95 -3.51 3.09
C SER A 50 14.35 -3.75 1.70
N ARG A 51 13.19 -4.43 1.63
CA ARG A 51 12.49 -4.62 0.34
C ARG A 51 11.93 -3.31 -0.19
N GLN A 52 11.32 -2.48 0.66
CA GLN A 52 10.83 -1.16 0.26
C GLN A 52 12.00 -0.24 -0.14
N LEU A 53 13.12 -0.31 0.57
CA LEU A 53 14.35 0.42 0.25
C LEU A 53 14.89 0.07 -1.13
N ALA A 54 14.97 -1.21 -1.48
CA ALA A 54 15.38 -1.64 -2.82
C ALA A 54 14.43 -1.17 -3.93
N ILE A 55 13.12 -1.09 -3.66
CA ILE A 55 12.13 -0.53 -4.60
C ILE A 55 12.34 0.97 -4.76
N TRP A 56 12.44 1.68 -3.64
CA TRP A 56 12.62 3.12 -3.60
C TRP A 56 13.92 3.56 -4.29
N ASN A 57 15.06 2.99 -3.88
CA ASN A 57 16.36 3.34 -4.43
C ASN A 57 16.45 2.98 -5.92
N GLY A 58 15.89 1.83 -6.34
CA GLY A 58 15.81 1.47 -7.75
C GLY A 58 14.99 2.47 -8.58
N LYS A 59 13.87 2.96 -8.05
CA LYS A 59 13.10 4.04 -8.70
C LYS A 59 13.89 5.35 -8.75
N ALA A 60 14.53 5.75 -7.64
CA ALA A 60 15.32 6.98 -7.56
C ALA A 60 16.53 7.01 -8.50
N ARG A 61 17.09 5.84 -8.83
CA ARG A 61 18.15 5.68 -9.85
C ARG A 61 17.62 5.53 -11.28
N GLY A 62 16.31 5.37 -11.48
CA GLY A 62 15.72 5.09 -12.78
C GLY A 62 15.88 3.64 -13.26
N GLU A 63 16.27 2.72 -12.38
CA GLU A 63 16.38 1.27 -12.65
C GLU A 63 15.00 0.60 -12.64
N ARG A 64 14.00 1.27 -12.06
CA ARG A 64 12.61 0.82 -11.99
C ARG A 64 11.72 1.91 -12.57
N LYS A 65 10.71 1.48 -13.34
CA LYS A 65 9.72 2.37 -13.93
C LYS A 65 9.00 3.18 -12.86
N VAL A 66 8.79 4.45 -13.18
CA VAL A 66 7.91 5.38 -12.49
C VAL A 66 6.96 5.91 -13.54
N HIS A 67 5.68 6.03 -13.21
CA HIS A 67 4.68 6.54 -14.14
C HIS A 67 4.07 7.83 -13.58
N ASP A 68 3.59 8.68 -14.48
CA ASP A 68 2.74 9.82 -14.13
C ASP A 68 1.27 9.38 -13.98
N ASP A 69 0.39 10.34 -13.66
CA ASP A 69 -1.05 10.09 -13.50
C ASP A 69 -1.74 9.58 -14.77
N ALA A 70 -1.13 9.77 -15.94
CA ALA A 70 -1.62 9.24 -17.21
C ALA A 70 -1.04 7.84 -17.53
N GLY A 71 -0.31 7.24 -16.60
CA GLY A 71 0.35 5.94 -16.77
C GLY A 71 1.58 5.98 -17.67
N ARG A 72 2.09 7.18 -18.02
CA ARG A 72 3.26 7.32 -18.91
C ARG A 72 4.54 7.25 -18.11
N GLU A 73 5.55 6.57 -18.65
CA GLU A 73 6.84 6.42 -17.99
C GLU A 73 7.55 7.78 -17.84
N VAL A 74 8.03 8.04 -16.63
CA VAL A 74 8.75 9.25 -16.23
C VAL A 74 10.25 8.96 -16.25
N LEU A 75 11.01 9.77 -16.98
CA LEU A 75 12.48 9.71 -16.95
C LEU A 75 13.00 10.35 -15.65
N VAL A 76 12.97 9.58 -14.56
CA VAL A 76 13.30 10.00 -13.19
C VAL A 76 14.69 10.64 -13.08
N SER A 77 15.67 10.12 -13.83
CA SER A 77 17.06 10.61 -13.83
C SER A 77 17.21 12.04 -14.36
N ALA A 78 16.29 12.51 -15.21
CA ALA A 78 16.26 13.88 -15.73
C ALA A 78 15.56 14.88 -14.80
N LEU A 79 14.89 14.42 -13.74
CA LEU A 79 14.16 15.29 -12.82
C LEU A 79 15.07 15.84 -11.71
N PRO A 80 14.92 17.14 -11.33
CA PRO A 80 15.48 17.69 -10.10
C PRO A 80 14.95 16.97 -8.85
N GLY A 81 15.75 16.95 -7.78
CA GLY A 81 15.46 16.22 -6.53
C GLY A 81 14.01 16.31 -6.03
N PRO A 82 13.43 17.51 -5.84
CA PRO A 82 12.05 17.65 -5.38
C PRO A 82 10.99 17.11 -6.36
N GLN A 83 11.22 17.24 -7.68
CA GLN A 83 10.31 16.69 -8.69
C GLN A 83 10.43 15.18 -8.76
N ARG A 84 11.66 14.67 -8.65
CA ARG A 84 11.99 13.25 -8.56
C ARG A 84 11.29 12.59 -7.38
N LEU A 85 11.39 13.21 -6.21
CA LEU A 85 10.74 12.77 -4.98
C LEU A 85 9.23 12.65 -5.18
N ARG A 86 8.57 13.70 -5.70
CA ARG A 86 7.12 13.70 -5.95
C ARG A 86 6.70 12.63 -6.96
N ALA A 87 7.44 12.47 -8.04
CA ALA A 87 7.14 11.47 -9.07
C ALA A 87 7.17 10.03 -8.49
N ILE A 88 8.18 9.71 -7.67
CA ILE A 88 8.29 8.38 -7.06
C ILE A 88 7.19 8.17 -6.01
N LEU A 89 6.99 9.16 -5.15
CA LEU A 89 6.01 9.13 -4.09
C LEU A 89 4.60 8.85 -4.58
N ARG A 90 4.29 9.27 -5.81
CA ARG A 90 2.96 9.13 -6.39
C ARG A 90 2.42 7.70 -6.33
N TYR A 91 3.29 6.71 -6.49
CA TYR A 91 2.95 5.28 -6.47
C TYR A 91 3.92 4.45 -5.62
N SER A 92 4.68 5.07 -4.71
CA SER A 92 5.61 4.35 -3.84
C SER A 92 5.90 5.08 -2.55
N ALA A 93 5.58 4.42 -1.45
CA ALA A 93 5.95 4.90 -0.13
C ALA A 93 7.48 4.95 0.06
N ILE A 94 7.94 5.90 0.88
CA ILE A 94 9.31 5.91 1.39
C ILE A 94 9.50 4.70 2.30
N PRO A 95 10.68 4.06 2.33
CA PRO A 95 10.97 3.00 3.30
C PRO A 95 10.71 3.49 4.73
N GLY A 96 9.96 2.73 5.52
CA GLY A 96 9.52 3.13 6.85
C GLY A 96 8.15 3.82 6.89
N THR A 97 7.63 4.35 5.78
CA THR A 97 6.31 4.98 5.70
C THR A 97 5.25 4.12 5.00
N SER A 98 5.63 2.99 4.41
CA SER A 98 4.68 2.09 3.75
C SER A 98 3.74 1.43 4.74
N ARG A 99 2.44 1.45 4.47
CA ARG A 99 1.44 0.76 5.30
C ARG A 99 1.58 -0.76 5.25
N HIS A 100 2.12 -1.30 4.15
CA HIS A 100 2.48 -2.72 4.05
C HIS A 100 3.45 -3.15 5.16
N HIS A 101 4.25 -2.24 5.73
CA HIS A 101 5.12 -2.55 6.87
C HIS A 101 4.35 -3.01 8.11
N TRP A 102 3.07 -2.73 8.20
CA TRP A 102 2.26 -3.06 9.37
C TRP A 102 1.71 -4.49 9.29
N GLY A 103 1.65 -5.09 8.10
CA GLY A 103 0.99 -6.37 7.87
C GLY A 103 -0.55 -6.27 7.97
N THR A 104 -1.08 -5.07 7.84
CA THR A 104 -2.54 -4.79 7.82
C THR A 104 -3.04 -4.45 6.43
N ASP A 105 -2.12 -4.28 5.47
CA ASP A 105 -2.38 -3.73 4.15
C ASP A 105 -1.89 -4.69 3.07
N LEU A 106 -2.66 -4.77 1.99
CA LEU A 106 -2.46 -5.72 0.91
C LEU A 106 -3.06 -5.19 -0.41
N ASP A 107 -2.42 -5.56 -1.51
CA ASP A 107 -2.90 -5.27 -2.86
C ASP A 107 -3.61 -6.52 -3.40
N VAL A 108 -4.84 -6.35 -3.90
CA VAL A 108 -5.68 -7.45 -4.39
C VAL A 108 -5.94 -7.39 -5.89
N TYR A 109 -6.26 -8.55 -6.45
CA TYR A 109 -6.74 -8.70 -7.82
C TYR A 109 -7.65 -9.94 -7.91
N ASP A 110 -8.35 -10.09 -9.04
CA ASP A 110 -9.12 -11.29 -9.35
C ASP A 110 -8.24 -12.23 -10.18
N ALA A 111 -7.80 -13.33 -9.59
CA ALA A 111 -6.95 -14.29 -10.28
C ALA A 111 -7.69 -15.06 -11.38
N ALA A 112 -9.01 -15.22 -11.27
CA ALA A 112 -9.82 -15.88 -12.29
C ALA A 112 -9.98 -15.02 -13.55
N ALA A 113 -9.87 -13.69 -13.42
CA ALA A 113 -9.94 -12.76 -14.53
C ALA A 113 -8.62 -12.63 -15.29
N LEU A 114 -7.50 -13.10 -14.74
CA LEU A 114 -6.16 -12.90 -15.31
C LEU A 114 -5.90 -13.86 -16.49
N PRO A 115 -5.68 -13.37 -17.72
CA PRO A 115 -5.27 -14.23 -18.83
C PRO A 115 -3.91 -14.86 -18.56
N ALA A 116 -3.67 -16.08 -19.06
CA ALA A 116 -2.45 -16.84 -18.79
C ALA A 116 -1.15 -16.10 -19.16
N ASP A 117 -1.17 -15.33 -20.25
CA ASP A 117 -0.01 -14.58 -20.75
C ASP A 117 0.02 -13.12 -20.27
N TYR A 118 -0.87 -12.75 -19.35
CA TYR A 118 -0.96 -11.40 -18.83
C TYR A 118 -0.14 -11.24 -17.55
N ARG A 119 0.68 -10.19 -17.49
CA ARG A 119 1.43 -9.83 -16.29
C ARG A 119 0.66 -8.75 -15.53
N LEU A 120 0.20 -9.08 -14.33
CA LEU A 120 -0.43 -8.13 -13.41
C LEU A 120 0.45 -6.88 -13.22
N GLU A 121 -0.15 -5.70 -13.42
CA GLU A 121 0.55 -4.41 -13.30
C GLU A 121 0.18 -3.63 -12.03
N LEU A 122 -1.00 -3.88 -11.46
CA LEU A 122 -1.65 -3.05 -10.45
C LEU A 122 -1.74 -1.59 -10.91
N SER A 123 -2.50 -1.35 -11.98
CA SER A 123 -2.62 -0.05 -12.64
C SER A 123 -4.05 0.50 -12.62
N PRO A 124 -4.23 1.83 -12.76
CA PRO A 124 -5.56 2.43 -12.90
C PRO A 124 -6.37 1.83 -14.06
N ALA A 125 -5.72 1.41 -15.15
CA ALA A 125 -6.38 0.84 -16.32
C ALA A 125 -7.01 -0.54 -16.02
N GLU A 126 -6.34 -1.38 -15.23
CA GLU A 126 -6.86 -2.71 -14.87
C GLU A 126 -8.12 -2.63 -14.00
N VAL A 127 -8.29 -1.54 -13.24
CA VAL A 127 -9.38 -1.37 -12.26
C VAL A 127 -10.42 -0.30 -12.65
N ALA A 128 -10.25 0.33 -13.81
CA ALA A 128 -11.19 1.30 -14.38
C ALA A 128 -12.47 0.61 -14.89
N PRO A 129 -13.59 1.35 -15.12
CA PRO A 129 -14.79 0.79 -15.72
C PRO A 129 -14.50 0.01 -17.02
N GLY A 130 -14.92 -1.26 -17.07
CA GLY A 130 -14.62 -2.17 -18.18
C GLY A 130 -13.19 -2.72 -18.24
N GLY A 131 -12.33 -2.35 -17.29
CA GLY A 131 -11.02 -2.94 -17.08
C GLY A 131 -11.07 -4.36 -16.55
N LEU A 132 -9.92 -5.04 -16.55
CA LEU A 132 -9.81 -6.47 -16.25
C LEU A 132 -10.41 -6.87 -14.89
N PHE A 133 -10.24 -6.03 -13.86
CA PHE A 133 -10.68 -6.26 -12.49
C PHE A 133 -11.86 -5.36 -12.08
N ASP A 134 -12.50 -4.67 -13.02
CA ASP A 134 -13.58 -3.73 -12.70
C ASP A 134 -14.70 -4.41 -11.89
N SER A 135 -15.15 -5.59 -12.34
CA SER A 135 -16.22 -6.33 -11.66
C SER A 135 -15.88 -6.66 -10.21
N LEU A 136 -14.65 -7.11 -9.93
CA LEU A 136 -14.19 -7.36 -8.56
C LEU A 136 -14.23 -6.07 -7.74
N HIS A 137 -13.70 -4.98 -8.29
CA HIS A 137 -13.61 -3.74 -7.52
C HIS A 137 -14.96 -3.05 -7.32
N ARG A 138 -15.92 -3.19 -8.23
CA ARG A 138 -17.32 -2.77 -8.01
C ARG A 138 -17.95 -3.58 -6.87
N TRP A 139 -17.75 -4.90 -6.87
CA TRP A 139 -18.22 -5.75 -5.78
C TRP A 139 -17.58 -5.36 -4.44
N LEU A 140 -16.27 -5.11 -4.39
CA LEU A 140 -15.60 -4.61 -3.18
C LEU A 140 -16.17 -3.26 -2.71
N ASP A 141 -16.57 -2.37 -3.62
CA ASP A 141 -17.20 -1.08 -3.28
C ASP A 141 -18.55 -1.29 -2.59
N GLU A 142 -19.36 -2.19 -3.14
CA GLU A 142 -20.67 -2.55 -2.58
C GLU A 142 -20.51 -3.18 -1.18
N ARG A 143 -19.54 -4.08 -1.00
CA ARG A 143 -19.22 -4.67 0.32
C ARG A 143 -18.77 -3.62 1.31
N MET A 144 -17.88 -2.69 0.90
CA MET A 144 -17.43 -1.61 1.79
C MET A 144 -18.56 -0.65 2.15
N ALA A 145 -19.43 -0.30 1.20
CA ALA A 145 -20.58 0.57 1.44
C ALA A 145 -21.62 -0.07 2.37
N ALA A 146 -21.78 -1.39 2.29
CA ALA A 146 -22.67 -2.16 3.17
C ALA A 146 -22.07 -2.47 4.56
N GLY A 147 -20.79 -2.17 4.79
CA GLY A 147 -20.08 -2.56 6.02
C GLY A 147 -19.74 -4.05 6.09
N GLU A 148 -19.74 -4.73 4.95
CA GLU A 148 -19.55 -6.17 4.78
C GLU A 148 -18.17 -6.52 4.18
N SER A 149 -17.22 -5.59 4.22
CA SER A 149 -15.84 -5.79 3.74
C SER A 149 -14.91 -6.44 4.76
N CYS A 150 -15.48 -7.09 5.80
CA CYS A 150 -14.72 -7.69 6.90
C CYS A 150 -13.73 -6.73 7.58
N GLY A 151 -14.00 -5.42 7.59
CA GLY A 151 -13.11 -4.40 8.16
C GLY A 151 -12.00 -3.90 7.24
N PHE A 152 -12.05 -4.22 5.93
CA PHE A 152 -11.13 -3.67 4.91
C PHE A 152 -11.65 -2.41 4.21
N TYR A 153 -10.73 -1.53 3.84
CA TYR A 153 -11.00 -0.31 3.07
C TYR A 153 -9.87 0.13 2.17
N ARG A 154 -10.14 1.18 1.41
CA ARG A 154 -9.15 1.87 0.58
C ARG A 154 -8.64 3.13 1.26
N PRO A 155 -7.43 3.11 1.87
CA PRO A 155 -6.84 4.32 2.45
C PRO A 155 -6.47 5.35 1.37
N TYR A 156 -6.32 4.92 0.11
CA TYR A 156 -6.01 5.76 -1.04
C TYR A 156 -7.20 5.84 -2.01
N ALA A 157 -8.41 6.05 -1.49
CA ALA A 157 -9.60 6.25 -2.33
C ALA A 157 -9.64 7.65 -2.98
N LEU A 158 -9.08 8.66 -2.30
CA LEU A 158 -9.06 10.05 -2.75
C LEU A 158 -7.62 10.53 -2.88
N ASP A 159 -7.35 11.27 -3.95
CA ASP A 159 -6.07 11.95 -4.12
C ASP A 159 -6.00 13.19 -3.23
N ARG A 160 -5.07 13.16 -2.26
CA ARG A 160 -4.82 14.27 -1.32
C ARG A 160 -3.54 15.03 -1.64
N GLY A 161 -3.05 14.95 -2.87
CA GLY A 161 -1.74 15.46 -3.27
C GLY A 161 -0.59 14.59 -2.76
N GLY A 162 -0.89 13.31 -2.51
CA GLY A 162 0.01 12.32 -1.94
C GLY A 162 0.11 11.09 -2.83
N VAL A 163 -0.21 9.93 -2.26
CA VAL A 163 -0.38 8.68 -3.02
C VAL A 163 -1.55 8.85 -3.99
N ALA A 164 -1.37 8.39 -5.23
CA ALA A 164 -2.44 8.33 -6.20
C ALA A 164 -3.58 7.41 -5.75
N PRO A 165 -4.76 7.51 -6.34
CA PRO A 165 -5.81 6.53 -6.09
C PRO A 165 -5.36 5.11 -6.47
N GLU A 166 -5.37 4.19 -5.50
CA GLU A 166 -4.97 2.79 -5.68
C GLU A 166 -6.15 1.88 -5.32
N ARG A 167 -7.01 1.57 -6.31
CA ARG A 167 -8.27 0.82 -6.08
C ARG A 167 -8.02 -0.61 -5.59
N TRP A 168 -6.85 -1.17 -5.90
CA TRP A 168 -6.38 -2.48 -5.46
C TRP A 168 -5.88 -2.52 -4.02
N HIS A 169 -5.57 -1.38 -3.42
CA HIS A 169 -4.94 -1.33 -2.11
C HIS A 169 -5.97 -1.36 -0.99
N LEU A 170 -5.99 -2.46 -0.23
CA LEU A 170 -6.85 -2.66 0.93
C LEU A 170 -6.07 -2.55 2.24
N SER A 171 -6.68 -1.94 3.25
CA SER A 171 -6.14 -1.82 4.61
C SER A 171 -7.16 -2.31 5.62
N TYR A 172 -6.73 -3.02 6.66
CA TYR A 172 -7.59 -3.51 7.74
C TYR A 172 -7.73 -2.44 8.84
N ALA A 173 -8.89 -1.78 8.97
CA ALA A 173 -9.10 -0.66 9.92
C ALA A 173 -8.75 -1.00 11.36
N PRO A 174 -9.25 -2.12 11.94
CA PRO A 174 -9.14 -2.35 13.38
C PRO A 174 -7.70 -2.31 13.91
N LEU A 175 -6.73 -2.63 13.06
CA LEU A 175 -5.31 -2.55 13.38
C LEU A 175 -4.62 -1.33 12.77
N SER A 176 -4.94 -0.97 11.52
CA SER A 176 -4.19 0.05 10.78
C SER A 176 -4.32 1.45 11.38
N VAL A 177 -5.44 1.78 12.04
CA VAL A 177 -5.63 3.08 12.72
C VAL A 177 -4.64 3.24 13.88
N ALA A 178 -4.49 2.21 14.71
CA ALA A 178 -3.54 2.21 15.82
C ALA A 178 -2.08 2.15 15.32
N CYS A 179 -1.83 1.51 14.17
CA CYS A 179 -0.50 1.51 13.55
C CYS A 179 -0.13 2.92 13.04
N ALA A 180 -1.06 3.60 12.37
CA ALA A 180 -0.86 4.95 11.85
C ALA A 180 -0.51 5.94 12.95
N SER A 181 -1.19 5.88 14.11
CA SER A 181 -0.90 6.78 15.25
C SER A 181 0.48 6.57 15.89
N ARG A 182 1.13 5.43 15.62
CA ARG A 182 2.47 5.12 16.13
C ARG A 182 3.59 5.58 15.18
N VAL A 183 3.26 5.99 13.96
CA VAL A 183 4.26 6.53 13.01
C VAL A 183 4.46 8.01 13.28
N THR A 184 5.61 8.36 13.86
CA THR A 184 5.97 9.74 14.20
C THR A 184 7.16 10.23 13.38
N ALA A 185 7.31 11.55 13.25
CA ALA A 185 8.48 12.16 12.61
C ALA A 185 9.79 11.65 13.23
N ARG A 186 9.83 11.52 14.56
CA ARG A 186 10.99 11.02 15.28
C ARG A 186 11.32 9.59 14.89
N LEU A 187 10.32 8.70 14.91
CA LEU A 187 10.49 7.30 14.51
C LEU A 187 11.04 7.17 13.09
N LEU A 188 10.53 7.97 12.15
CA LEU A 188 11.00 7.95 10.76
C LEU A 188 12.42 8.48 10.62
N MET A 189 12.75 9.58 11.32
CA MET A 189 14.10 10.14 11.33
C MET A 189 15.12 9.17 11.91
N ASP A 190 14.79 8.49 13.00
CA ASP A 190 15.61 7.43 13.58
C ASP A 190 15.76 6.26 12.59
N CYS A 191 14.66 5.84 11.95
CA CYS A 191 14.69 4.80 10.93
C CYS A 191 15.60 5.13 9.74
N TRP A 192 15.63 6.38 9.27
CA TRP A 192 16.50 6.77 8.15
C TRP A 192 17.92 7.12 8.58
N GLY A 193 18.13 7.43 9.85
CA GLY A 193 19.47 7.67 10.44
C GLY A 193 20.21 6.37 10.71
N ASP A 194 19.51 5.36 11.20
CA ASP A 194 20.05 4.03 11.50
C ASP A 194 20.04 3.17 10.24
N CYS A 195 21.00 3.39 9.35
CA CYS A 195 21.20 2.50 8.19
C CYS A 195 21.75 1.16 8.68
N PRO A 196 21.04 0.02 8.50
CA PRO A 196 21.55 -1.28 8.88
C PRO A 196 22.89 -1.56 8.17
N ALA A 197 23.80 -2.24 8.85
CA ALA A 197 25.09 -2.60 8.27
C ALA A 197 24.89 -3.41 6.97
N GLY A 198 25.47 -2.93 5.86
CA GLY A 198 25.36 -3.57 4.55
C GLY A 198 24.17 -3.13 3.70
N GLU A 199 23.29 -2.26 4.22
CA GLU A 199 22.26 -1.60 3.40
C GLU A 199 22.74 -0.22 2.91
N GLU A 200 22.25 0.19 1.75
CA GLU A 200 22.46 1.54 1.24
C GLU A 200 21.56 2.55 1.98
N PRO A 201 21.98 3.81 2.13
CA PRO A 201 21.08 4.85 2.65
C PRO A 201 19.88 5.04 1.72
N VAL A 202 18.79 5.55 2.28
CA VAL A 202 17.62 5.97 1.49
C VAL A 202 18.02 7.12 0.56
N LEU A 203 17.81 6.94 -0.74
CA LEU A 203 18.06 8.02 -1.71
C LEU A 203 17.02 9.14 -1.55
N LEU A 204 17.40 10.37 -1.90
CA LEU A 204 16.61 11.59 -1.70
C LEU A 204 16.39 11.93 -0.21
N ALA A 205 17.30 11.51 0.68
CA ALA A 205 17.18 11.74 2.12
C ALA A 205 17.07 13.24 2.48
N GLU A 206 17.78 14.12 1.77
CA GLU A 206 17.72 15.56 2.00
C GLU A 206 16.33 16.12 1.68
N GLU A 207 15.77 15.77 0.52
CA GLU A 207 14.43 16.19 0.13
C GLU A 207 13.36 15.57 1.04
N ILE A 208 13.49 14.30 1.41
CA ILE A 208 12.59 13.64 2.36
C ILE A 208 12.55 14.41 3.68
N ARG A 209 13.71 14.80 4.23
CA ARG A 209 13.78 15.57 5.47
C ARG A 209 13.20 16.98 5.30
N ALA A 210 13.48 17.62 4.17
CA ALA A 210 13.00 18.98 3.88
C ALA A 210 11.46 19.04 3.77
N PHE A 211 10.81 17.99 3.26
CA PHE A 211 9.37 17.93 3.07
C PHE A 211 8.63 17.06 4.10
N LEU A 212 9.30 16.60 5.17
CA LEU A 212 8.75 15.63 6.12
C LEU A 212 7.36 16.02 6.68
N PRO A 213 7.09 17.26 7.13
CA PRO A 213 5.77 17.64 7.61
C PRO A 213 4.66 17.44 6.57
N GLN A 214 4.91 17.84 5.31
CA GLN A 214 3.96 17.66 4.21
C GLN A 214 3.79 16.18 3.86
N LEU A 215 4.88 15.40 3.90
CA LEU A 215 4.83 13.96 3.66
C LEU A 215 3.96 13.26 4.71
N MET A 216 4.11 13.62 5.99
CA MET A 216 3.27 13.06 7.05
C MET A 216 1.78 13.42 6.85
N ALA A 217 1.48 14.66 6.47
CA ALA A 217 0.11 15.10 6.24
C ALA A 217 -0.56 14.42 5.03
N ASN A 218 0.19 14.20 3.94
CA ASN A 218 -0.37 13.77 2.66
C ASN A 218 -0.26 12.25 2.41
N TYR A 219 0.67 11.55 3.07
CA TYR A 219 0.96 10.13 2.81
C TYR A 219 0.65 9.20 3.98
N LEU A 220 0.58 9.71 5.21
CA LEU A 220 0.36 8.89 6.42
C LEU A 220 -1.00 9.14 7.08
N ALA A 221 -1.55 10.35 6.95
CA ALA A 221 -2.87 10.66 7.49
C ALA A 221 -3.96 10.02 6.64
N VAL A 222 -4.75 9.13 7.23
CA VAL A 222 -5.95 8.56 6.62
C VAL A 222 -7.15 9.45 6.94
N GLY A 223 -8.05 9.65 5.98
CA GLY A 223 -9.34 10.30 6.25
C GLY A 223 -10.14 9.51 7.29
N VAL A 224 -10.73 10.21 8.25
CA VAL A 224 -11.47 9.59 9.37
C VAL A 224 -12.78 8.93 8.92
N ASP A 225 -13.23 9.28 7.71
CA ASP A 225 -14.61 9.06 7.25
C ASP A 225 -14.96 7.60 6.98
N TRP A 226 -13.96 6.71 6.80
CA TRP A 226 -14.23 5.30 6.55
C TRP A 226 -14.15 4.43 7.81
N CYS A 227 -13.37 4.77 8.83
CA CYS A 227 -13.33 3.96 10.04
C CYS A 227 -14.54 4.35 10.90
N PRO A 228 -15.65 3.57 10.93
CA PRO A 228 -16.65 3.82 11.96
C PRO A 228 -15.91 3.64 13.28
N ALA A 229 -16.12 4.54 14.24
CA ALA A 229 -15.55 4.36 15.58
C ALA A 229 -15.82 2.90 16.00
N PRO A 230 -14.83 2.19 16.57
CA PRO A 230 -14.95 0.77 16.82
C PRO A 230 -16.27 0.54 17.56
N ALA A 231 -17.20 -0.16 16.91
CA ALA A 231 -18.35 -0.70 17.61
C ALA A 231 -17.74 -1.47 18.77
N ARG A 232 -18.05 -1.04 19.99
CA ARG A 232 -17.60 -1.72 21.20
C ARG A 232 -18.07 -3.15 21.04
N PHE A 233 -17.15 -4.07 20.73
CA PHE A 233 -17.43 -5.49 20.80
C PHE A 233 -17.75 -5.75 22.26
N ALA A 234 -19.05 -5.87 22.56
CA ALA A 234 -19.58 -6.22 23.87
C ALA A 234 -19.48 -7.73 24.07
#